data_AF-A0A536C8B8-F1
#
_entry.id   AF-A0A536C8B8-F1
#
_cell.length_a   1.000
_cell.length_b   1.000
_cell.length_c   1.000
_cell.angle_alpha   90.00
_cell.angle_beta   90.00
_cell.angle_gamma   90.00
#
_symmetry.space_group_name_H-M   'P 1'
#
loop_
_entity.id
_entity.type
_entity.pdbx_description
1 polymer ?
#
loop_
_entity_poly.entity_id
_entity_poly.type
_entity_poly.pdbx_seq_one_letter_code
_entity_poly.pdbx_strand_id
1 'polypeptide(L)'
;MSRRAKALVAGIDTLIMGVFAFSETDGTVGLGAAELVLWGAVAAAAVCAAVVLLEGAAVVAWAAIGYVLFGALLTDGSPHWPLAALALALMPLVPRPNRSLGLGLLIASAAALVARMVIGLLV
;
A
#
# COMPACT_ATOMS: atom_id res chain seq x y z
N MET A 1 17.35 11.39 -6.98
CA MET A 1 17.47 10.11 -6.25
C MET A 1 17.45 8.97 -7.26
N SER A 2 18.41 8.03 -7.18
CA SER A 2 18.51 6.91 -8.13
C SER A 2 17.38 5.91 -7.93
N ARG A 3 17.06 5.12 -8.97
CA ARG A 3 16.02 4.09 -8.89
C ARG A 3 16.29 3.07 -7.80
N ARG A 4 17.52 2.57 -7.73
CA ARG A 4 17.94 1.59 -6.71
C ARG A 4 17.72 2.14 -5.31
N ALA A 5 18.00 3.43 -5.09
CA ALA A 5 17.71 4.07 -3.81
C ALA A 5 16.21 4.14 -3.52
N LYS A 6 15.36 4.45 -4.52
CA LYS A 6 13.89 4.47 -4.33
C LYS A 6 13.33 3.09 -4.01
N ALA A 7 13.78 2.07 -4.75
CA ALA A 7 13.40 0.68 -4.49
C ALA A 7 13.86 0.21 -3.11
N LEU A 8 15.08 0.60 -2.69
CA LEU A 8 15.58 0.30 -1.36
C LEU A 8 14.73 0.94 -0.26
N VAL A 9 14.36 2.21 -0.41
CA VAL A 9 13.48 2.89 0.57
C VAL A 9 12.13 2.19 0.66
N ALA A 10 11.48 1.91 -0.47
CA ALA A 10 10.22 1.17 -0.48
C ALA A 10 10.37 -0.26 0.12
N GLY A 11 11.52 -0.90 -0.08
CA GLY A 11 11.85 -2.19 0.54
C GLY A 11 12.02 -2.08 2.06
N ILE A 12 12.64 -1.00 2.55
CA ILE A 12 12.72 -0.71 3.99
C ILE A 12 11.32 -0.46 4.55
N ASP A 13 10.49 0.33 3.87
CA ASP A 13 9.10 0.57 4.28
C ASP A 13 8.30 -0.74 4.37
N THR A 14 8.55 -1.68 3.45
CA THR A 14 7.98 -3.03 3.48
C THR A 14 8.39 -3.79 4.74
N LEU A 15 9.67 -3.76 5.11
CA LEU A 15 10.17 -4.44 6.30
C LEU A 15 9.61 -3.82 7.59
N ILE A 16 9.59 -2.49 7.68
CA ILE A 16 9.03 -1.76 8.82
C ILE A 16 7.55 -2.09 8.98
N MET A 17 6.78 -2.03 7.89
CA MET A 17 5.37 -2.41 7.91
C MET A 17 5.19 -3.90 8.26
N GLY A 18 6.10 -4.77 7.83
CA GLY A 18 6.10 -6.19 8.18
C GLY A 18 6.29 -6.44 9.68
N VAL A 19 7.22 -5.72 10.32
CA VAL A 19 7.42 -5.77 11.77
C VAL A 19 6.17 -5.26 12.50
N PHE A 20 5.59 -4.15 12.03
CA PHE A 20 4.36 -3.61 12.60
C PHE A 20 3.17 -4.56 12.46
N ALA A 21 2.97 -5.16 11.28
CA ALA A 21 1.92 -6.15 11.06
C ALA A 21 2.11 -7.38 11.95
N PHE A 22 3.35 -7.85 12.10
CA PHE A 22 3.67 -8.98 12.98
C PHE A 22 3.32 -8.68 14.44
N SER A 23 3.66 -7.49 14.95
CA SER A 23 3.35 -7.12 16.34
C SER A 23 1.87 -6.96 16.62
N GLU A 24 1.09 -6.46 15.65
CA GLU A 24 -0.35 -6.23 15.83
C GLU A 24 -1.19 -7.51 15.62
N THR A 25 -0.67 -8.49 14.88
CA THR A 25 -1.38 -9.74 14.56
C THR A 25 -0.83 -10.96 15.31
N ASP A 26 0.16 -10.78 16.19
CA ASP A 26 0.95 -11.87 16.77
C ASP A 26 1.52 -12.85 15.70
N GLY A 27 1.80 -12.32 14.50
CA GLY A 27 2.25 -13.09 13.35
C GLY A 27 1.17 -13.91 12.64
N THR A 28 -0.09 -13.80 13.04
CA THR A 28 -1.19 -14.50 12.38
C THR A 28 -1.50 -13.89 11.02
N VAL A 29 -1.62 -14.74 10.01
CA VAL A 29 -2.02 -14.39 8.65
C VAL A 29 -3.34 -15.10 8.38
N GLY A 30 -4.42 -14.33 8.29
CA GLY A 30 -5.78 -14.88 8.19
C GLY A 30 -6.71 -14.03 7.33
N LEU A 31 -7.97 -14.46 7.28
CA LEU A 31 -9.06 -13.73 6.59
C LEU A 31 -9.78 -12.73 7.52
N GLY A 32 -9.24 -12.46 8.71
CA GLY A 32 -9.76 -11.38 9.55
C GLY A 32 -9.46 -10.01 8.94
N ALA A 33 -10.31 -9.02 9.24
CA ALA A 33 -10.20 -7.69 8.65
C ALA A 33 -8.86 -7.02 8.96
N ALA A 34 -8.36 -7.14 10.19
CA ALA A 34 -7.10 -6.54 10.61
C ALA A 34 -5.90 -7.18 9.90
N GLU A 35 -5.88 -8.51 9.82
CA GLU A 35 -4.83 -9.29 9.18
C GLU A 35 -4.77 -9.00 7.68
N LEU A 36 -5.92 -8.98 7.00
CA LEU A 36 -6.00 -8.63 5.58
C LEU A 36 -5.48 -7.22 5.33
N VAL A 37 -5.87 -6.24 6.15
CA VAL A 37 -5.44 -4.85 5.99
C VAL A 37 -3.93 -4.71 6.22
N LEU A 38 -3.41 -5.23 7.34
CA LEU A 38 -2.01 -5.07 7.73
C LEU A 38 -1.06 -5.84 6.81
N TRP A 39 -1.29 -7.13 6.60
CA TRP A 39 -0.46 -7.94 5.71
C TRP A 39 -0.62 -7.55 4.24
N GLY A 40 -1.81 -7.10 3.85
CA GLY A 40 -2.03 -6.52 2.52
C GLY A 40 -1.25 -5.21 2.33
N ALA A 41 -1.11 -4.37 3.36
CA ALA A 41 -0.28 -3.17 3.30
C ALA A 41 1.22 -3.50 3.18
N VAL A 42 1.69 -4.56 3.85
CA VAL A 42 3.06 -5.11 3.65
C VAL A 42 3.24 -5.52 2.19
N ALA A 43 2.31 -6.32 1.65
CA ALA A 43 2.36 -6.76 0.26
C ALA A 43 2.32 -5.57 -0.72
N ALA A 44 1.51 -4.54 -0.44
CA ALA A 44 1.42 -3.34 -1.26
C ALA A 44 2.74 -2.55 -1.30
N ALA A 45 3.42 -2.41 -0.16
CA ALA A 45 4.75 -1.79 -0.10
C ALA A 45 5.78 -2.61 -0.89
N ALA A 46 5.74 -3.95 -0.76
CA ALA A 46 6.62 -4.85 -1.52
C ALA A 46 6.41 -4.72 -3.03
N VAL A 47 5.15 -4.63 -3.47
CA VAL A 47 4.78 -4.40 -4.87
C VAL A 47 5.31 -3.05 -5.35
N CYS A 48 5.20 -1.99 -4.55
CA CYS A 48 5.78 -0.69 -4.90
C CYS A 48 7.29 -0.78 -5.08
N ALA A 49 8.01 -1.46 -4.18
CA ALA A 49 9.45 -1.67 -4.31
C ALA A 49 9.81 -2.44 -5.59
N ALA A 50 9.07 -3.51 -5.90
CA ALA A 50 9.27 -4.31 -7.11
C ALA A 50 9.00 -3.50 -8.39
N VAL A 51 7.88 -2.75 -8.45
CA VAL A 51 7.54 -1.90 -9.61
C VAL A 51 8.61 -0.84 -9.84
N VAL A 52 9.10 -0.21 -8.77
CA VAL A 52 10.17 0.79 -8.86
C VAL A 52 11.47 0.16 -9.36
N LEU A 53 11.84 -1.03 -8.87
CA LEU A 53 13.07 -1.72 -9.27
C LEU A 53 13.02 -2.18 -10.73
N LEU A 54 11.92 -2.82 -11.13
CA LEU A 54 11.72 -3.48 -12.41
C LEU A 54 11.24 -2.56 -13.53
N GLU A 55 11.09 -1.27 -13.28
CA GLU A 55 10.59 -0.33 -14.29
C GLU A 55 9.15 -0.66 -14.72
N GLY A 56 8.36 -1.18 -13.77
CA GLY A 56 7.06 -1.80 -14.01
C GLY A 56 5.91 -0.82 -14.21
N ALA A 57 4.71 -1.40 -14.31
CA ALA A 57 3.48 -0.66 -14.55
C ALA A 57 3.13 0.28 -13.39
N ALA A 58 3.16 1.60 -13.66
CA ALA A 58 2.77 2.61 -12.69
C ALA A 58 1.38 2.38 -12.09
N VAL A 59 0.43 1.92 -12.92
CA VAL A 59 -0.95 1.61 -12.48
C VAL A 59 -0.96 0.63 -11.31
N VAL A 60 -0.10 -0.39 -11.32
CA VAL A 60 -0.03 -1.41 -10.28
C VAL A 60 0.45 -0.81 -8.95
N ALA A 61 1.48 0.03 -9.00
CA ALA A 61 1.99 0.70 -7.80
C ALA A 61 0.96 1.67 -7.19
N TRP A 62 0.23 2.41 -8.02
CA TRP A 62 -0.82 3.30 -7.53
C TRP A 62 -2.05 2.55 -7.02
N ALA A 63 -2.39 1.40 -7.59
CA ALA A 63 -3.41 0.51 -7.04
C ALA A 63 -3.01 -0.05 -5.67
N ALA A 64 -1.73 -0.43 -5.50
CA ALA A 64 -1.18 -0.85 -4.22
C ALA A 64 -1.24 0.27 -3.17
N ILE A 65 -0.88 1.51 -3.53
CA ILE A 65 -1.09 2.68 -2.64
C ILE A 65 -2.56 2.86 -2.30
N GLY A 66 -3.47 2.66 -3.26
CA GLY A 66 -4.92 2.66 -3.03
C GLY A 66 -5.38 1.65 -1.99
N TYR A 67 -4.82 0.43 -2.01
CA TYR A 67 -5.09 -0.57 -0.97
C TYR A 67 -4.66 -0.09 0.42
N VAL A 68 -3.47 0.51 0.54
CA VAL A 68 -2.98 1.06 1.81
C VAL A 68 -3.88 2.21 2.28
N LEU A 69 -4.35 3.07 1.37
CA LEU A 69 -5.30 4.15 1.69
C LEU A 69 -6.66 3.62 2.13
N PHE A 70 -7.14 2.51 1.55
CA PHE A 70 -8.32 1.80 2.06
C PHE A 70 -8.13 1.42 3.53
N GLY A 71 -7.02 0.75 3.85
CA GLY A 71 -6.68 0.38 5.22
C GLY A 71 -6.53 1.58 6.15
N ALA A 72 -6.07 2.71 5.64
CA ALA A 72 -5.88 3.93 6.42
C ALA A 72 -7.20 4.66 6.72
N LEU A 73 -8.13 4.72 5.77
CA LEU A 73 -9.23 5.68 5.77
C LEU A 73 -10.63 5.07 5.72
N LEU A 74 -10.77 3.81 5.31
CA LEU A 74 -12.06 3.20 4.98
C LEU A 74 -12.38 1.95 5.81
N THR A 75 -11.56 1.64 6.82
CA THR A 75 -11.78 0.59 7.81
C THR A 75 -12.31 1.18 9.11
N ASP A 76 -12.87 0.33 9.97
CA ASP A 76 -13.35 0.77 11.28
C ASP A 76 -12.20 1.34 12.14
N GLY A 77 -12.51 2.38 12.91
CA GLY A 77 -11.51 3.09 13.72
C GLY A 77 -10.57 4.03 12.94
N SER A 78 -10.84 4.30 11.66
CA SER A 78 -10.07 5.26 10.86
C SER A 78 -10.07 6.68 11.45
N PRO A 79 -9.00 7.48 11.29
CA PRO A 79 -7.83 7.20 10.46
C PRO A 79 -6.70 6.42 11.16
N HIS A 80 -6.17 5.41 10.47
CA HIS A 80 -4.98 4.66 10.88
C HIS A 80 -3.72 5.37 10.39
N TRP A 81 -3.17 6.24 11.23
CA TRP A 81 -2.03 7.11 10.89
C TRP A 81 -0.79 6.40 10.35
N PRO A 82 -0.37 5.21 10.84
CA PRO A 82 0.78 4.50 10.29
C PRO A 82 0.59 4.13 8.81
N LEU A 83 -0.61 3.67 8.44
CA LEU A 83 -0.94 3.31 7.06
C LEU A 83 -1.03 4.55 6.17
N ALA A 84 -1.59 5.65 6.68
CA ALA A 84 -1.60 6.93 5.96
C ALA A 84 -0.17 7.44 5.69
N ALA A 85 0.71 7.36 6.68
CA ALA A 85 2.11 7.74 6.55
C ALA A 85 2.84 6.86 5.53
N LEU A 86 2.61 5.55 5.54
CA LEU A 86 3.15 4.61 4.54
C LEU A 86 2.69 4.98 3.13
N ALA A 87 1.38 5.20 2.92
CA ALA A 87 0.86 5.59 1.62
C ALA A 87 1.52 6.88 1.09
N LEU A 88 1.64 7.90 1.94
CA LEU A 88 2.29 9.16 1.59
C LEU A 88 3.79 8.99 1.31
N ALA A 89 4.50 8.14 2.05
CA ALA A 89 5.90 7.84 1.85
C ALA A 89 6.17 7.15 0.49
N LEU A 90 5.25 6.28 0.04
CA LEU A 90 5.37 5.55 -1.22
C LEU A 90 5.07 6.41 -2.46
N MET A 91 4.16 7.39 -2.38
CA MET A 91 3.77 8.25 -3.51
C MET A 91 4.92 8.89 -4.30
N PRO A 92 5.96 9.49 -3.69
CA PRO A 92 7.09 10.07 -4.43
C PRO A 92 8.08 9.02 -4.99
N LEU A 93 8.01 7.78 -4.51
CA LEU A 93 8.91 6.70 -4.92
C LEU A 93 8.44 6.04 -6.22
N VAL A 94 7.13 5.87 -6.36
CA VAL A 94 6.51 5.16 -7.50
C VAL A 94 6.49 5.98 -8.79
N PRO A 95 6.54 5.34 -9.97
CA PRO A 95 6.37 6.04 -11.24
C PRO A 95 4.96 6.63 -11.38
N ARG A 96 4.84 7.76 -12.09
CA ARG A 96 3.56 8.45 -12.31
C ARG A 96 2.89 7.99 -13.62
N PRO A 97 1.62 7.53 -13.61
CA PRO A 97 0.89 7.18 -14.82
C PRO A 97 0.79 8.39 -15.74
N ASN A 98 1.28 8.25 -16.98
CA ASN A 98 1.33 9.35 -17.96
C ASN A 98 1.94 10.65 -17.40
N ARG A 99 2.89 10.54 -16.46
CA ARG A 99 3.53 11.66 -15.73
C ARG A 99 2.56 12.52 -14.88
N SER A 100 1.30 12.12 -14.72
CA SER A 100 0.29 12.85 -13.95
C SER A 100 0.13 12.29 -12.54
N LEU A 101 0.19 13.18 -11.54
CA LEU A 101 -0.08 12.83 -10.14
C LEU A 101 -1.59 12.65 -9.90
N GLY A 102 -2.43 13.45 -10.57
CA GLY A 102 -3.88 13.34 -10.47
C GLY A 102 -4.41 11.99 -10.97
N LEU A 103 -3.85 11.46 -12.06
CA LEU A 103 -4.20 10.11 -12.53
C LEU A 103 -3.79 9.03 -11.52
N GLY A 104 -2.63 9.18 -10.88
CA GLY A 104 -2.21 8.29 -9.80
C GLY A 104 -3.20 8.29 -8.64
N LEU A 105 -3.62 9.47 -8.18
CA LEU A 105 -4.61 9.61 -7.10
C LEU A 105 -5.99 9.06 -7.51
N LEU A 106 -6.41 9.23 -8.76
CA LEU A 106 -7.65 8.63 -9.27
C LEU A 106 -7.59 7.10 -9.26
N ILE A 107 -6.47 6.51 -9.69
CA ILE A 107 -6.27 5.06 -9.63
C ILE A 107 -6.26 4.58 -8.17
N ALA A 108 -5.56 5.28 -7.29
CA ALA A 108 -5.48 4.91 -5.87
C ALA A 108 -6.86 5.01 -5.19
N SER A 109 -7.62 6.07 -5.44
CA SER A 109 -8.97 6.22 -4.88
C SER A 109 -9.95 5.17 -5.42
N ALA A 110 -9.92 4.88 -6.73
CA ALA A 110 -10.71 3.79 -7.30
C ALA A 110 -10.34 2.44 -6.69
N ALA A 111 -9.04 2.14 -6.56
CA ALA A 111 -8.55 0.91 -5.95
C ALA A 111 -8.94 0.80 -4.47
N ALA A 112 -8.91 1.90 -3.71
CA ALA A 112 -9.35 1.93 -2.31
C ALA A 112 -10.83 1.57 -2.16
N LEU A 113 -11.69 2.11 -3.03
CA LEU A 113 -13.12 1.78 -3.03
C LEU A 113 -13.36 0.32 -3.42
N VAL A 114 -12.65 -0.19 -4.43
CA VAL A 114 -12.73 -1.60 -4.81
C VAL A 114 -12.26 -2.50 -3.67
N ALA A 115 -11.15 -2.16 -3.00
CA ALA A 115 -10.66 -2.90 -1.85
C ALA A 115 -11.70 -2.93 -0.71
N ARG A 116 -12.35 -1.80 -0.42
CA ARG A 116 -13.43 -1.73 0.59
C ARG A 116 -14.58 -2.67 0.28
N MET A 117 -14.99 -2.73 -0.99
CA MET A 117 -16.07 -3.60 -1.46
C MET A 117 -15.66 -5.07 -1.39
N VAL A 118 -14.47 -5.41 -1.86
CA VAL A 118 -13.96 -6.79 -1.87
C VAL A 118 -13.78 -7.32 -0.45
N ILE A 119 -13.12 -6.55 0.43
CA ILE A 119 -12.90 -6.98 1.82
C ILE A 119 -14.22 -7.09 2.58
N GLY A 120 -15.17 -6.17 2.37
CA GLY A 120 -16.50 -6.27 2.98
C GLY A 120 -17.37 -7.42 2.46
N LEU A 121 -16.96 -8.12 1.40
CA LEU A 121 -17.58 -9.37 0.95
C LEU A 121 -16.88 -10.61 1.49
N LEU A 122 -15.63 -10.48 1.93
CA LEU A 122 -14.80 -11.58 2.43
C LEU A 122 -14.91 -11.76 3.94
N VAL A 123 -15.26 -10.69 4.66
CA VAL A 123 -15.38 -10.61 6.12
C VAL A 123 -16.80 -10.26 6.50
#